data_AF-A0A4Y6V0C1-F1
#
_entry.id   AF-A0A4Y6V0C1-F1
#
_cell.length_a   1.000
_cell.length_b   1.000
_cell.length_c   1.000
_cell.angle_alpha   90.00
_cell.angle_beta   90.00
_cell.angle_gamma   90.00
#
_symmetry.space_group_name_H-M   'P 1'
#
loop_
_entity.id
_entity.type
_entity.pdbx_description
1 polymer ?
#
loop_
_entity_poly.entity_id
_entity_poly.type
_entity_poly.pdbx_seq_one_letter_code
_entity_poly.pdbx_strand_id
1 'polypeptide(L)'
;MSDKLDMEELLTAIKPMYTEVTKKAYHEFSQEFFEKTKSEELLIVVLRSHIFIEHEIEILLRNFCIDVKKTKLQFYSQKLDLINSTGVLKKELYDSLSFVNEIRNKFAHRLDYKFDDEIYNTLYSKLPEDTRESLKKEFAPKKLRLDNSGYLLAMRHVLSSLWAELKAMSLDLWGRKTFALDIDEKIYEDARFYLQKHIEESNQILESSKSQKD
;
A
#
# COMPACT_ATOMS: atom_id res chain seq x y z
N MET A 1 3.70 3.13 39.61
CA MET A 1 3.26 4.14 38.63
C MET A 1 3.65 3.59 37.28
N SER A 2 2.68 3.18 36.46
CA SER A 2 2.95 2.65 35.12
C SER A 2 3.19 3.85 34.20
N ASP A 3 4.43 3.97 33.71
CA ASP A 3 4.76 4.81 32.56
C ASP A 3 3.99 4.24 31.37
N LYS A 4 2.79 4.78 31.11
CA LYS A 4 2.12 4.57 29.84
C LYS A 4 2.98 5.25 28.79
N LEU A 5 3.71 4.44 28.04
CA LEU A 5 4.40 4.84 26.82
C LEU A 5 3.38 5.61 25.96
N ASP A 6 3.58 6.91 25.80
CA ASP A 6 2.65 7.75 25.05
C ASP A 6 2.76 7.36 23.56
N MET A 7 1.69 6.77 23.05
CA MET A 7 1.60 6.32 21.67
C MET A 7 1.77 7.49 20.69
N GLU A 8 1.39 8.72 21.06
CA GLU A 8 1.61 9.88 20.20
C GLU A 8 3.09 10.29 20.13
N GLU A 9 3.83 10.22 21.24
CA GLU A 9 5.27 10.46 21.25
C GLU A 9 6.03 9.41 20.44
N LEU A 10 5.66 8.13 20.60
CA LEU A 10 6.25 7.04 19.81
C LEU A 10 6.00 7.21 18.31
N LEU A 11 4.74 7.48 17.93
CA LEU A 11 4.37 7.73 16.53
C LEU A 11 5.12 8.94 15.96
N THR A 12 5.30 9.99 16.75
CA THR A 12 6.04 11.20 16.35
C THR A 12 7.53 10.91 16.17
N ALA A 13 8.13 10.09 17.04
CA ALA A 13 9.54 9.71 16.98
C ALA A 13 9.88 8.79 15.80
N ILE A 14 8.97 7.86 15.44
CA ILE A 14 9.21 6.90 14.35
C ILE A 14 8.83 7.44 12.97
N LYS A 15 7.99 8.47 12.89
CA LYS A 15 7.51 9.08 11.63
C LYS A 15 8.64 9.47 10.66
N PRO A 16 9.75 10.11 11.08
CA PRO A 16 10.86 10.46 10.17
C PRO A 16 11.57 9.23 9.62
N MET A 17 11.79 8.20 10.45
CA MET A 17 12.39 6.94 10.04
C MET A 17 11.50 6.21 9.03
N TYR A 18 10.19 6.13 9.29
CA TYR A 18 9.21 5.58 8.35
C TYR A 18 9.20 6.34 7.03
N THR A 19 9.27 7.68 7.06
CA THR A 19 9.27 8.54 5.88
C THR A 19 10.48 8.31 4.98
N GLU A 20 11.67 8.15 5.57
CA GLU A 20 12.90 7.94 4.79
C GLU A 20 12.97 6.53 4.18
N VAL A 21 12.52 5.51 4.94
CA VAL A 21 12.38 4.14 4.45
C VAL A 21 11.36 4.07 3.30
N THR A 22 10.21 4.75 3.42
CA THR A 22 9.21 4.79 2.35
C THR A 22 9.72 5.49 1.10
N LYS A 23 10.48 6.59 1.21
CA LYS A 23 11.08 7.26 0.03
C LYS A 23 12.08 6.38 -0.70
N LYS A 24 12.99 5.73 0.03
CA LYS A 24 13.95 4.80 -0.58
C LYS A 24 13.24 3.63 -1.26
N ALA A 25 12.27 3.04 -0.59
CA ALA A 25 11.44 1.97 -1.14
C ALA A 25 10.68 2.44 -2.39
N TYR A 26 10.14 3.65 -2.41
CA TYR A 26 9.42 4.21 -3.56
C TYR A 26 10.32 4.32 -4.80
N HIS A 27 11.57 4.74 -4.63
CA HIS A 27 12.54 4.79 -5.72
C HIS A 27 12.86 3.39 -6.25
N GLU A 28 13.12 2.43 -5.34
CA GLU A 28 13.39 1.03 -5.69
C GLU A 28 12.20 0.39 -6.42
N PHE A 29 10.98 0.65 -5.97
CA PHE A 29 9.76 0.24 -6.67
C PHE A 29 9.74 0.86 -8.06
N SER A 30 9.91 2.17 -8.17
CA SER A 30 9.87 2.80 -9.50
C SER A 30 10.87 2.17 -10.47
N GLN A 31 12.09 1.86 -10.05
CA GLN A 31 13.06 1.14 -10.89
C GLN A 31 12.57 -0.27 -11.26
N GLU A 32 12.08 -1.05 -10.29
CA GLU A 32 11.52 -2.38 -10.52
C GLU A 32 10.38 -2.34 -11.55
N PHE A 33 9.48 -1.37 -11.40
CA PHE A 33 8.36 -1.17 -12.30
C PHE A 33 8.82 -0.86 -13.71
N PHE A 34 9.79 0.05 -13.84
CA PHE A 34 10.32 0.45 -15.15
C PHE A 34 10.93 -0.75 -15.88
N GLU A 35 11.74 -1.55 -15.22
CA GLU A 35 12.32 -2.74 -15.84
C GLU A 35 11.27 -3.77 -16.24
N LYS A 36 10.32 -4.08 -15.34
CA LYS A 36 9.28 -5.09 -15.59
C LYS A 36 8.27 -4.66 -16.66
N THR A 37 8.01 -3.36 -16.80
CA THR A 37 7.05 -2.82 -17.78
C THR A 37 7.71 -2.36 -19.08
N LYS A 38 9.03 -2.48 -19.23
CA LYS A 38 9.79 -2.00 -20.39
C LYS A 38 9.23 -2.54 -21.72
N SER A 39 8.79 -1.63 -22.57
CA SER A 39 8.34 -1.88 -23.94
C SER A 39 8.39 -0.58 -24.74
N GLU A 40 8.50 -0.69 -26.05
CA GLU A 40 8.36 0.43 -27.00
C GLU A 40 6.89 0.70 -27.36
N GLU A 41 6.00 -0.24 -27.02
CA GLU A 41 4.57 -0.15 -27.29
C GLU A 41 3.79 0.25 -26.05
N LEU A 42 3.08 1.37 -26.14
CA LEU A 42 2.27 1.89 -25.03
C LEU A 42 1.20 0.90 -24.56
N LEU A 43 0.59 0.16 -25.49
CA LEU A 43 -0.36 -0.91 -25.17
C LEU A 43 0.24 -1.93 -24.19
N ILE A 44 1.45 -2.41 -24.50
CA ILE A 44 2.14 -3.42 -23.69
C ILE A 44 2.52 -2.85 -22.32
N VAL A 45 2.95 -1.58 -22.27
CA VAL A 45 3.19 -0.89 -21.00
C VAL A 45 1.91 -0.85 -20.16
N VAL A 46 0.79 -0.39 -20.72
CA VAL A 46 -0.49 -0.29 -20.00
C VAL A 46 -0.97 -1.66 -19.51
N LEU A 47 -0.89 -2.69 -20.34
CA LEU A 47 -1.29 -4.06 -19.97
C LEU A 47 -0.43 -4.62 -18.84
N ARG A 48 0.91 -4.51 -18.93
CA ARG A 48 1.80 -4.97 -17.86
C ARG A 48 1.55 -4.20 -16.58
N SER A 49 1.44 -2.88 -16.67
CA SER A 49 1.17 -2.02 -15.52
C SER A 49 -0.14 -2.38 -14.82
N HIS A 50 -1.19 -2.68 -15.59
CA HIS A 50 -2.49 -3.11 -15.08
C HIS A 50 -2.37 -4.40 -14.25
N ILE A 51 -1.56 -5.37 -14.68
CA ILE A 51 -1.28 -6.60 -13.91
C ILE A 51 -0.61 -6.29 -12.57
N PHE A 52 0.40 -5.40 -12.55
CA PHE A 52 1.07 -5.01 -11.31
C PHE A 52 0.14 -4.28 -10.34
N ILE A 53 -0.66 -3.35 -10.85
CA ILE A 53 -1.65 -2.62 -10.07
C ILE A 53 -2.71 -3.57 -9.50
N GLU A 54 -3.25 -4.47 -10.33
CA GLU A 54 -4.26 -5.44 -9.89
C GLU A 54 -3.69 -6.39 -8.81
N HIS A 55 -2.43 -6.80 -8.95
CA HIS A 55 -1.76 -7.61 -7.95
C HIS A 55 -1.66 -6.90 -6.58
N GLU A 56 -1.29 -5.62 -6.55
CA GLU A 56 -1.24 -4.86 -5.31
C GLU A 56 -2.63 -4.66 -4.69
N ILE A 57 -3.66 -4.41 -5.52
CA ILE A 57 -5.05 -4.36 -5.03
C ILE A 57 -5.45 -5.69 -4.39
N GLU A 58 -5.06 -6.84 -4.95
CA GLU A 58 -5.32 -8.14 -4.34
C GLU A 58 -4.58 -8.32 -3.01
N ILE A 59 -3.34 -7.84 -2.90
CA ILE A 59 -2.58 -7.86 -1.63
C ILE A 59 -3.32 -7.02 -0.59
N LEU A 60 -3.73 -5.80 -0.94
CA LEU A 60 -4.50 -4.93 -0.06
C LEU A 60 -5.80 -5.62 0.40
N LEU A 61 -6.58 -6.18 -0.52
CA LEU A 61 -7.83 -6.88 -0.19
C LEU A 61 -7.62 -8.05 0.79
N ARG A 62 -6.52 -8.80 0.67
CA ARG A 62 -6.19 -9.90 1.60
C ARG A 62 -5.89 -9.41 3.02
N ASN A 63 -5.52 -8.15 3.19
CA ASN A 63 -5.34 -7.57 4.52
C ASN A 63 -6.67 -7.23 5.20
N PHE A 64 -7.74 -6.98 4.42
CA PHE A 64 -9.04 -6.57 4.96
C PHE A 64 -10.10 -7.69 4.94
N CYS A 65 -9.95 -8.68 4.07
CA CYS A 65 -10.91 -9.76 3.91
C CYS A 65 -10.33 -11.07 4.46
N ILE A 66 -11.10 -11.74 5.33
CA ILE A 66 -10.74 -13.06 5.89
C ILE A 66 -10.53 -14.11 4.77
N ASP A 67 -11.36 -14.06 3.73
CA ASP A 67 -11.24 -14.97 2.57
C ASP A 67 -11.68 -14.27 1.27
N VAL A 68 -10.73 -13.58 0.63
CA VAL A 68 -10.93 -12.95 -0.70
C VAL A 68 -11.32 -13.97 -1.77
N LYS A 69 -10.98 -15.26 -1.65
CA LYS A 69 -11.32 -16.25 -2.68
C LYS A 69 -12.82 -16.54 -2.70
N LYS A 70 -13.51 -16.40 -1.56
CA LYS A 70 -14.95 -16.60 -1.45
C LYS A 70 -15.78 -15.46 -2.02
N THR A 71 -15.22 -14.25 -2.16
CA THR A 71 -15.94 -13.09 -2.72
C THR A 71 -16.12 -13.17 -4.24
N LYS A 72 -15.46 -14.12 -4.92
CA LYS A 72 -15.59 -14.38 -6.37
C LYS A 72 -15.41 -13.11 -7.24
N LEU A 73 -14.49 -12.23 -6.86
CA LEU A 73 -14.20 -11.00 -7.61
C LEU A 73 -13.41 -11.35 -8.88
N GLN A 74 -14.10 -11.45 -10.00
CA GLN A 74 -13.50 -11.82 -11.29
C GLN A 74 -12.90 -10.60 -12.00
N PHE A 75 -13.54 -9.44 -11.87
CA PHE A 75 -13.17 -8.25 -12.63
C PHE A 75 -12.39 -7.26 -11.79
N TYR A 76 -11.42 -6.59 -12.43
CA TYR A 76 -10.63 -5.52 -11.82
C TYR A 76 -11.50 -4.44 -11.16
N SER A 77 -12.57 -3.99 -11.83
CA SER A 77 -13.47 -2.96 -11.29
C SER A 77 -14.10 -3.39 -9.97
N GLN A 78 -14.53 -4.64 -9.86
CA GLN A 78 -15.10 -5.19 -8.62
C GLN A 78 -14.08 -5.20 -7.48
N LYS A 79 -12.81 -5.55 -7.79
CA LYS A 79 -11.72 -5.53 -6.81
C LYS A 79 -11.44 -4.09 -6.35
N LEU A 80 -11.37 -3.15 -7.29
CA LEU A 80 -11.13 -1.74 -7.01
C LEU A 80 -12.27 -1.12 -6.19
N ASP A 81 -13.53 -1.40 -6.53
CA ASP A 81 -14.70 -0.92 -5.79
C ASP A 81 -14.73 -1.47 -4.37
N LEU A 82 -14.39 -2.76 -4.19
CA LEU A 82 -14.34 -3.37 -2.87
C LEU A 82 -13.26 -2.72 -2.00
N ILE A 83 -12.03 -2.56 -2.50
CA ILE A 83 -10.97 -1.94 -1.68
C ILE A 83 -11.27 -0.46 -1.41
N ASN A 84 -11.93 0.24 -2.33
CA ASN A 84 -12.38 1.61 -2.08
C ASN A 84 -13.43 1.66 -0.96
N SER A 85 -14.36 0.70 -0.92
CA SER A 85 -15.40 0.62 0.11
C SER A 85 -14.84 0.39 1.53
N THR A 86 -13.59 -0.06 1.68
CA THR A 86 -12.95 -0.18 3.00
C THR A 86 -12.47 1.17 3.54
N GLY A 87 -12.48 2.22 2.71
CA GLY A 87 -12.01 3.56 3.06
C GLY A 87 -10.49 3.73 3.04
N VAL A 88 -9.73 2.72 2.61
CA VAL A 88 -8.26 2.80 2.58
C VAL A 88 -7.75 3.64 1.40
N LEU A 89 -8.48 3.66 0.28
CA LEU A 89 -8.11 4.44 -0.89
C LEU A 89 -8.60 5.88 -0.76
N LYS A 90 -7.72 6.84 -1.03
CA LYS A 90 -8.12 8.22 -1.27
C LYS A 90 -8.91 8.31 -2.58
N LYS A 91 -9.86 9.24 -2.65
CA LYS A 91 -10.74 9.41 -3.81
C LYS A 91 -9.95 9.62 -5.11
N GLU A 92 -8.90 10.43 -5.07
CA GLU A 92 -8.05 10.76 -6.21
C GLU A 92 -7.31 9.53 -6.74
N LEU A 93 -6.82 8.67 -5.84
CA LEU A 93 -6.16 7.42 -6.21
C LEU A 93 -7.17 6.45 -6.85
N TYR A 94 -8.38 6.31 -6.28
CA TYR A 94 -9.46 5.53 -6.89
C TYR A 94 -9.81 6.05 -8.30
N ASP A 95 -10.02 7.35 -8.45
CA ASP A 95 -10.39 7.98 -9.71
C ASP A 95 -9.31 7.77 -10.78
N SER A 96 -8.03 7.80 -10.39
CA SER A 96 -6.88 7.53 -11.26
C SER A 96 -6.82 6.08 -11.70
N LEU A 97 -6.95 5.14 -10.76
CA LEU A 97 -6.92 3.69 -11.01
C LEU A 97 -8.10 3.23 -11.87
N SER A 98 -9.27 3.84 -11.67
CA SER A 98 -10.46 3.61 -12.49
C SER A 98 -10.22 4.08 -13.93
N PHE A 99 -9.63 5.27 -14.10
CA PHE A 99 -9.33 5.80 -15.43
C PHE A 99 -8.24 4.99 -16.16
N VAL A 100 -7.24 4.46 -15.46
CA VAL A 100 -6.26 3.52 -16.05
C VAL A 100 -6.96 2.27 -16.59
N ASN A 101 -7.95 1.74 -15.87
CA ASN A 101 -8.75 0.60 -16.34
C ASN A 101 -9.60 0.96 -17.57
N GLU A 102 -10.15 2.17 -17.65
CA GLU A 102 -10.83 2.66 -18.86
C GLU A 102 -9.87 2.70 -20.06
N ILE A 103 -8.65 3.24 -19.88
CA ILE A 103 -7.63 3.28 -20.93
C ILE A 103 -7.30 1.86 -21.40
N ARG A 104 -7.07 0.92 -20.46
CA ARG A 104 -6.81 -0.49 -20.78
C ARG A 104 -7.97 -1.11 -21.57
N ASN A 105 -9.21 -0.85 -21.18
CA ASN A 105 -10.38 -1.39 -21.87
C ASN A 105 -10.53 -0.83 -23.27
N LYS A 106 -10.25 0.47 -23.48
CA LYS A 106 -10.25 1.07 -24.82
C LYS A 106 -9.23 0.39 -25.73
N PHE A 107 -8.01 0.17 -25.23
CA PHE A 107 -6.97 -0.60 -25.93
C PHE A 107 -7.42 -2.03 -26.29
N ALA A 108 -8.13 -2.71 -25.40
CA ALA A 108 -8.58 -4.09 -25.64
C ALA A 108 -9.74 -4.19 -26.65
N HIS A 109 -10.60 -3.17 -26.75
CA HIS A 109 -11.82 -3.21 -27.56
C HIS A 109 -11.72 -2.44 -28.89
N ARG A 110 -10.73 -1.56 -29.06
CA ARG A 110 -10.58 -0.71 -30.24
C ARG A 110 -9.18 -0.86 -30.83
N LEU A 111 -9.09 -1.56 -31.96
CA LEU A 111 -7.82 -1.84 -32.65
C LEU A 111 -7.09 -0.57 -33.11
N ASP A 112 -7.82 0.52 -33.33
CA ASP A 112 -7.34 1.81 -33.81
C ASP A 112 -7.25 2.87 -32.70
N TYR A 113 -7.35 2.46 -31.42
CA TYR A 113 -7.26 3.39 -30.31
C TYR A 113 -5.91 4.11 -30.29
N LYS A 114 -5.96 5.44 -30.28
CA LYS A 114 -4.79 6.30 -30.15
C LYS A 114 -4.81 6.97 -28.79
N PHE A 115 -3.66 6.93 -28.13
CA PHE A 115 -3.42 7.72 -26.94
C PHE A 115 -2.92 9.10 -27.34
N ASP A 116 -3.47 10.14 -26.74
CA ASP A 116 -3.20 11.54 -27.08
C ASP A 116 -3.07 12.42 -25.82
N ASP A 117 -2.86 13.72 -26.05
CA ASP A 117 -2.74 14.73 -25.01
C ASP A 117 -3.97 14.83 -24.12
N GLU A 118 -5.17 14.69 -24.69
CA GLU A 118 -6.42 14.83 -23.93
C GLU A 118 -6.54 13.69 -22.92
N ILE A 119 -6.25 12.47 -23.34
CA ILE A 119 -6.24 11.29 -22.48
C ILE A 119 -5.18 11.43 -21.40
N TYR A 120 -3.96 11.84 -21.75
CA TYR A 120 -2.89 12.04 -20.78
C TYR A 120 -3.23 13.11 -19.75
N ASN A 121 -3.71 14.28 -20.19
CA ASN A 121 -4.06 15.39 -19.31
C ASN A 121 -5.24 15.03 -18.40
N THR A 122 -6.20 14.25 -18.90
CA THR A 122 -7.30 13.73 -18.08
C THR A 122 -6.77 12.81 -16.99
N LEU A 123 -5.88 11.86 -17.32
CA LEU A 123 -5.25 10.99 -16.32
C LEU A 123 -4.46 11.82 -15.30
N TYR A 124 -3.60 12.73 -15.78
CA TYR A 124 -2.78 13.59 -14.93
C TYR A 124 -3.64 14.43 -13.98
N SER A 125 -4.78 14.95 -14.43
CA SER A 125 -5.70 15.74 -13.60
C SER A 125 -6.36 14.96 -12.47
N LYS A 126 -6.47 13.63 -12.60
CA LYS A 126 -7.06 12.74 -11.59
C LYS A 126 -6.06 12.29 -10.53
N LEU A 127 -4.75 12.43 -10.81
CA LEU A 127 -3.71 12.00 -9.88
C LEU A 127 -3.78 12.77 -8.54
N PRO A 128 -3.41 12.11 -7.42
CA PRO A 128 -3.22 12.79 -6.15
C PRO A 128 -2.26 13.98 -6.27
N GLU A 129 -2.51 15.05 -5.50
CA GLU A 129 -1.75 16.29 -5.62
C GLU A 129 -0.24 16.09 -5.41
N ASP A 130 0.14 15.36 -4.36
CA ASP A 130 1.55 15.06 -4.05
C ASP A 130 2.25 14.36 -5.21
N THR A 131 1.52 13.50 -5.92
CA THR A 131 1.98 12.74 -7.09
C THR A 131 2.12 13.65 -8.30
N ARG A 132 1.15 14.55 -8.54
CA ARG A 132 1.24 15.57 -9.60
C ARG A 132 2.44 16.48 -9.41
N GLU A 133 2.66 16.97 -8.20
CA GLU A 133 3.78 17.84 -7.87
C GLU A 133 5.12 17.14 -8.07
N SER A 134 5.22 15.88 -7.64
CA SER A 134 6.43 15.06 -7.81
C SER A 134 6.74 14.87 -9.30
N LEU A 135 5.75 14.47 -10.09
CA LEU A 135 5.88 14.33 -11.54
C LEU A 135 6.20 15.65 -12.23
N LYS A 136 5.65 16.78 -11.77
CA LYS A 136 5.95 18.10 -12.34
C LYS A 136 7.41 18.52 -12.12
N LYS A 137 8.00 18.17 -10.97
CA LYS A 137 9.43 18.41 -10.69
C LYS A 137 10.32 17.56 -11.59
N GLU A 138 9.93 16.31 -11.84
CA GLU A 138 10.70 15.37 -12.65
C GLU A 138 10.53 15.61 -14.17
N PHE A 139 9.33 15.98 -14.63
CA PHE A 139 8.95 16.07 -16.05
C PHE A 139 8.61 17.47 -16.56
N ALA A 140 8.87 18.54 -15.79
CA ALA A 140 8.57 19.95 -16.11
C ALA A 140 7.93 20.15 -17.50
N PRO A 141 6.58 20.30 -17.60
CA PRO A 141 5.79 20.04 -18.82
C PRO A 141 6.25 20.75 -20.10
N LYS A 142 7.11 21.78 -19.99
CA LYS A 142 7.73 22.48 -21.12
C LYS A 142 8.84 21.70 -21.83
N LYS A 143 9.33 20.58 -21.29
CA LYS A 143 10.49 19.82 -21.84
C LYS A 143 10.12 18.53 -22.57
N LEU A 144 8.93 17.95 -22.37
CA LEU A 144 8.52 16.78 -23.13
C LEU A 144 7.92 17.20 -24.47
N ARG A 145 8.56 16.79 -25.57
CA ARG A 145 7.85 16.68 -26.85
C ARG A 145 6.93 15.48 -26.73
N LEU A 146 5.62 15.71 -26.75
CA LEU A 146 4.61 14.65 -26.71
C LEU A 146 4.46 14.03 -28.10
N ASP A 147 5.55 13.42 -28.57
CA ASP A 147 5.49 12.41 -29.62
C ASP A 147 5.24 11.02 -28.99
N ASN A 148 5.18 9.97 -29.81
CA ASN A 148 4.94 8.61 -29.30
C ASN A 148 5.92 8.19 -28.19
N SER A 149 7.18 8.66 -28.25
CA SER A 149 8.19 8.35 -27.22
C SER A 149 7.97 9.15 -25.93
N GLY A 150 7.52 10.41 -26.07
CA GLY A 150 7.14 11.27 -24.95
C GLY A 150 5.96 10.73 -24.16
N TYR A 151 4.88 10.32 -24.84
CA TYR A 151 3.72 9.71 -24.16
C TYR A 151 4.08 8.40 -23.47
N LEU A 152 4.87 7.56 -24.12
CA LEU A 152 5.32 6.30 -23.54
C LEU A 152 6.07 6.53 -22.22
N LEU A 153 7.02 7.47 -22.21
CA LEU A 153 7.77 7.81 -21.01
C LEU A 153 6.87 8.40 -19.93
N ALA A 154 6.07 9.41 -20.27
CA ALA A 154 5.16 10.07 -19.33
C ALA A 154 4.18 9.07 -18.69
N MET A 155 3.60 8.18 -19.49
CA MET A 155 2.68 7.15 -19.01
C MET A 155 3.38 6.17 -18.05
N ARG A 156 4.62 5.77 -18.34
CA ARG A 156 5.39 4.88 -17.44
C ARG A 156 5.62 5.54 -16.08
N HIS A 157 5.94 6.83 -16.04
CA HIS A 157 6.10 7.54 -14.76
C HIS A 157 4.80 7.65 -13.97
N VAL A 158 3.69 7.95 -14.66
CA VAL A 158 2.37 8.00 -14.01
C VAL A 158 1.99 6.62 -13.45
N LEU A 159 2.07 5.57 -14.26
CA LEU A 159 1.70 4.21 -13.85
C LEU A 159 2.62 3.67 -12.76
N SER A 160 3.92 3.98 -12.82
CA SER A 160 4.89 3.65 -11.78
C SER A 160 4.53 4.32 -10.47
N SER A 161 4.09 5.58 -10.51
CA SER A 161 3.70 6.32 -9.32
C SER A 161 2.46 5.73 -8.66
N LEU A 162 1.43 5.43 -9.45
CA LEU A 162 0.21 4.78 -8.96
C LEU A 162 0.49 3.40 -8.34
N TRP A 163 1.35 2.61 -8.97
CA TRP A 163 1.74 1.31 -8.41
C TRP A 163 2.57 1.45 -7.14
N ALA A 164 3.52 2.38 -7.10
CA ALA A 164 4.34 2.63 -5.93
C ALA A 164 3.51 3.15 -4.73
N GLU A 165 2.47 3.96 -4.97
CA GLU A 165 1.51 4.35 -3.94
C GLU A 165 0.77 3.14 -3.34
N LEU A 166 0.25 2.24 -4.19
CA LEU A 166 -0.42 1.02 -3.73
C LEU A 166 0.53 0.11 -2.95
N LYS A 167 1.76 -0.08 -3.46
CA LYS A 167 2.77 -0.91 -2.82
C LYS A 167 3.23 -0.35 -1.48
N ALA A 168 3.39 0.97 -1.38
CA ALA A 168 3.68 1.64 -0.12
C ALA A 168 2.54 1.46 0.90
N MET A 169 1.28 1.54 0.46
CA MET A 169 0.12 1.26 1.30
C MET A 169 0.08 -0.20 1.79
N SER A 170 0.37 -1.16 0.90
CA SER A 170 0.48 -2.58 1.26
C SER A 170 1.53 -2.81 2.35
N LEU A 171 2.69 -2.15 2.23
CA LEU A 171 3.79 -2.26 3.19
C LEU A 171 3.50 -1.56 4.52
N ASP A 172 2.86 -0.39 4.50
CA ASP A 172 2.44 0.30 5.73
C ASP A 172 1.45 -0.56 6.52
N LEU A 173 0.44 -1.14 5.85
CA LEU A 173 -0.52 -2.04 6.50
C LEU A 173 0.15 -3.28 7.07
N TRP A 174 1.07 -3.90 6.31
CA TRP A 174 1.82 -5.05 6.79
C TRP A 174 2.69 -4.69 8.00
N GLY A 175 3.41 -3.57 7.95
CA GLY A 175 4.25 -3.08 9.03
C GLY A 175 3.45 -2.82 10.32
N ARG A 176 2.29 -2.15 10.21
CA ARG A 176 1.38 -1.93 11.34
C ARG A 176 0.87 -3.23 11.94
N LYS A 177 0.54 -4.22 11.10
CA LYS A 177 0.05 -5.53 11.57
C LYS A 177 1.15 -6.29 12.30
N THR A 178 2.36 -6.33 11.76
CA THR A 178 3.51 -6.97 12.42
C THR A 178 3.81 -6.30 13.76
N PHE A 179 3.83 -4.97 13.80
CA PHE A 179 4.05 -4.23 15.04
C PHE A 179 2.94 -4.47 16.08
N ALA A 180 1.68 -4.56 15.66
CA ALA A 180 0.58 -4.89 16.57
C ALA A 180 0.73 -6.30 17.16
N LEU A 181 1.17 -7.28 16.35
CA LEU A 181 1.44 -8.63 16.82
C LEU A 181 2.59 -8.68 17.83
N ASP A 182 3.67 -7.91 17.60
CA ASP A 182 4.78 -7.81 18.54
C ASP A 182 4.34 -7.19 19.89
N ILE A 183 3.44 -6.21 19.85
CA ILE A 183 2.84 -5.63 21.06
C ILE A 183 1.97 -6.67 21.77
N ASP A 184 1.11 -7.38 21.04
CA ASP A 184 0.22 -8.40 21.62
C ASP A 184 1.02 -9.55 22.26
N GLU A 185 2.11 -9.99 21.62
CA GLU A 185 3.03 -11.00 22.16
C GLU A 185 3.68 -10.51 23.46
N LYS A 186 4.14 -9.25 23.49
CA LYS A 186 4.73 -8.65 24.69
C LYS A 186 3.70 -8.55 25.84
N ILE A 187 2.48 -8.11 25.54
CA ILE A 187 1.37 -8.05 26.52
C ILE A 187 1.06 -9.44 27.06
N TYR A 188 1.05 -10.45 26.19
CA TYR A 188 0.80 -11.84 26.58
C TYR A 188 1.88 -12.38 27.51
N GLU A 189 3.16 -12.16 27.19
CA GLU A 189 4.28 -12.59 28.04
C GLU A 189 4.29 -11.85 29.40
N ASP A 190 3.98 -10.55 29.43
CA ASP A 190 3.84 -9.80 30.68
C ASP A 190 2.69 -10.37 31.53
N ALA A 191 1.52 -10.61 30.94
CA ALA A 191 0.37 -11.20 31.64
C ALA A 191 0.70 -12.59 32.20
N ARG A 192 1.41 -13.42 31.43
CA ARG A 192 1.87 -14.75 31.84
C ARG A 192 2.84 -14.68 33.02
N PHE A 193 3.80 -13.75 32.97
CA PHE A 193 4.75 -13.52 34.06
C PHE A 193 4.05 -13.16 35.37
N TYR A 194 3.09 -12.23 35.34
CA TYR A 194 2.31 -11.86 36.53
C TYR A 194 1.48 -13.03 37.07
N LEU A 195 0.86 -13.83 36.20
CA LEU A 195 0.09 -14.99 36.61
C LEU A 195 0.96 -16.02 37.34
N GLN A 196 2.15 -16.29 36.78
CA GLN A 196 3.09 -17.26 37.35
C GLN A 196 3.62 -16.81 38.71
N LYS A 197 3.98 -15.53 38.84
CA LYS A 197 4.39 -14.94 40.13
C LYS A 197 3.29 -15.09 41.19
N HIS A 198 2.04 -14.84 40.83
CA HIS A 198 0.92 -14.96 41.77
C HIS A 198 0.65 -16.41 42.21
N ILE A 199 0.84 -17.37 41.30
CA ILE A 199 0.75 -18.80 41.61
C ILE A 199 1.85 -19.21 42.60
N GLU A 200 3.09 -18.76 42.38
CA GLU A 200 4.23 -19.04 43.26
C GLU A 200 4.05 -18.46 44.67
N GLU A 201 3.60 -17.20 44.77
CA GLU A 201 3.29 -16.54 46.04
C GLU A 201 2.16 -17.28 46.79
N SER A 202 1.11 -17.70 46.08
CA SER A 202 -0.01 -18.45 46.67
C SER A 202 0.43 -19.81 47.22
N ASN A 203 1.31 -20.50 46.49
CA ASN A 203 1.87 -21.79 46.92
C ASN A 203 2.77 -21.66 48.14
N GLN A 204 3.62 -20.62 48.20
CA GLN A 204 4.45 -20.34 49.38
C GLN A 204 3.60 -20.06 50.63
N ILE A 205 2.51 -19.31 50.50
CA ILE A 205 1.58 -19.04 51.62
C ILE A 205 0.94 -20.35 52.10
N LEU A 206 0.52 -21.21 51.18
CA LEU A 206 -0.05 -22.52 51.50
C LEU A 206 0.94 -23.43 52.24
N GLU A 207 2.19 -23.49 51.80
CA GLU A 207 3.24 -24.27 52.48
C GLU A 207 3.57 -23.72 53.87
N SER A 208 3.68 -22.39 53.99
CA SER A 208 3.90 -21.70 55.27
C SER A 208 2.79 -21.98 56.29
N SER A 209 1.54 -22.06 55.83
CA SER A 209 0.37 -22.34 56.66
C SER A 209 0.25 -23.81 57.12
N LYS A 210 0.90 -24.74 56.41
CA LYS A 210 0.97 -26.16 56.79
C LYS A 210 2.03 -26.40 57.87
N SER A 211 3.21 -25.77 57.75
CA SER A 211 4.30 -25.89 58.74
C SER A 211 4.03 -25.23 60.10
N GLN A 212 2.96 -24.43 60.24
CA GLN A 212 2.53 -23.84 61.51
C GLN A 212 1.46 -24.66 62.26
N LYS A 213 0.97 -25.74 61.64
CA LYS A 213 -0.06 -26.63 62.23
C LYS A 213 0.50 -27.97 62.73
N ASP A 214 1.80 -28.21 62.53
CA ASP A 214 2.57 -29.31 63.12
C ASP A 214 3.41 -28.79 64.29
#